data_AF-A0A3C8CG92-F1
#
_entry.id   AF-A0A3C8CG92-F1
#
_cell.length_a   1.000
_cell.length_b   1.000
_cell.length_c   1.000
_cell.angle_alpha   90.00
_cell.angle_beta   90.00
_cell.angle_gamma   90.00
#
_symmetry.space_group_name_H-M   'P 1'
#
loop_
_entity.id
_entity.type
_entity.pdbx_description
1 polymer ?
#
loop_
_entity_poly.entity_id
_entity_poly.type
_entity_poly.pdbx_seq_one_letter_code
_entity_poly.pdbx_strand_id
1 'polypeptide(L)'
;VKLGVATCYLYSPKALKVRRNLIRKKRVSLQTLLEVRRCGLMSRRSFEREFVLWSMRNIYFFKSKGRAQIQFLDPALPLAGARGFETRYLWRIYYEGSNVHMAEGSYHVKGVRSGSVKIDLEKSAVGTLNLPSGEPLIFELGAQRVHPQKFKRLNSKMAKIKFVIHPGFNYDSPRSPRIKVVYPDRPEFKSLK
;
A
#
# COMPACT_ATOMS: atom_id res chain seq x y z
N VAL A 1 -12.80 26.42 8.77
CA VAL A 1 -13.22 25.23 7.98
C VAL A 1 -12.22 24.82 6.89
N LYS A 2 -11.81 25.73 5.98
CA LYS A 2 -10.90 25.43 4.84
C LYS A 2 -9.66 24.60 5.18
N LEU A 3 -8.93 24.95 6.25
CA LEU A 3 -7.77 24.19 6.72
C LEU A 3 -8.10 22.73 7.09
N GLY A 4 -9.23 22.51 7.77
CA GLY A 4 -9.70 21.17 8.12
C GLY A 4 -10.03 20.32 6.89
N VAL A 5 -10.58 20.93 5.85
CA VAL A 5 -10.85 20.26 4.57
C VAL A 5 -9.57 19.93 3.82
N ALA A 6 -8.63 20.87 3.73
CA ALA A 6 -7.35 20.67 3.04
C ALA A 6 -6.59 19.45 3.60
N THR A 7 -6.60 19.27 4.91
CA THR A 7 -5.93 18.12 5.56
C THR A 7 -6.53 16.74 5.21
N CYS A 8 -7.72 16.67 4.61
CA CYS A 8 -8.31 15.41 4.11
C CYS A 8 -7.69 14.94 2.79
N TYR A 9 -6.95 15.80 2.10
CA TYR A 9 -6.21 15.45 0.89
C TYR A 9 -4.78 14.96 1.19
N LEU A 10 -4.34 15.06 2.44
CA LEU A 10 -2.98 14.71 2.85
C LEU A 10 -2.95 13.35 3.58
N TYR A 11 -2.18 12.41 3.03
CA TYR A 11 -1.86 11.14 3.68
C TYR A 11 -0.74 11.33 4.71
N SER A 12 -1.00 12.11 5.78
CA SER A 12 -0.01 12.40 6.82
C SER A 12 -0.60 12.27 8.23
N PRO A 13 0.12 11.64 9.18
CA PRO A 13 -0.29 11.61 10.59
C PRO A 13 -0.47 13.02 11.18
N LYS A 14 0.36 13.98 10.77
CA LYS A 14 0.27 15.38 11.20
C LYS A 14 -1.05 16.02 10.76
N ALA A 15 -1.49 15.73 9.54
CA ALA A 15 -2.77 16.22 9.01
C ALA A 15 -3.96 15.70 9.82
N LEU A 16 -3.93 14.44 10.27
CA LEU A 16 -4.93 13.88 11.18
C LEU A 16 -4.90 14.55 12.56
N LYS A 17 -3.72 14.86 13.10
CA LYS A 17 -3.56 15.58 14.37
C LYS A 17 -4.16 16.99 14.29
N VAL A 18 -3.89 17.72 13.21
CA VAL A 18 -4.48 19.05 12.97
C VAL A 18 -6.01 18.98 12.94
N ARG A 19 -6.61 18.02 12.22
CA ARG A 19 -8.07 17.83 12.20
C ARG A 19 -8.64 17.60 13.59
N ARG A 20 -8.03 16.68 14.36
CA ARG A 20 -8.47 16.40 15.73
C ARG A 20 -8.41 17.64 16.61
N ASN A 21 -7.35 18.45 16.49
CA ASN A 21 -7.19 19.66 17.27
C ASN A 21 -8.21 20.74 16.90
N LEU A 22 -8.51 20.92 15.61
CA LEU A 22 -9.54 21.86 15.16
C LEU A 22 -10.93 21.49 15.69
N ILE A 23 -11.26 20.20 15.69
CA ILE A 23 -12.53 19.68 16.24
C ILE A 23 -12.56 19.87 17.76
N ARG A 24 -11.49 19.48 18.48
CA ARG A 24 -11.40 19.63 19.94
C ARG A 24 -11.53 21.08 20.41
N LYS A 25 -10.93 22.02 19.68
CA LYS A 25 -11.02 23.46 19.97
C LYS A 25 -12.32 24.10 19.46
N LYS A 26 -13.31 23.30 19.02
CA LYS A 26 -14.59 23.74 18.46
C LYS A 26 -14.46 24.74 17.29
N ARG A 27 -13.31 24.78 16.60
CA ARG A 27 -13.07 25.68 15.45
C ARG A 27 -13.72 25.18 14.16
N VAL A 28 -14.03 23.89 14.10
CA VAL A 28 -14.75 23.22 13.01
C VAL A 28 -15.54 22.05 13.62
N SER A 29 -16.80 21.86 13.23
CA SER A 29 -17.58 20.70 13.66
C SER A 29 -17.17 19.43 12.89
N LEU A 30 -17.36 18.25 13.49
CA LEU A 30 -17.11 16.98 12.79
C LEU A 30 -18.09 16.81 11.61
N GLN A 31 -19.36 17.19 11.79
CA GLN A 31 -20.41 17.02 10.79
C GLN A 31 -20.11 17.81 9.51
N THR A 32 -19.71 19.08 9.66
CA THR A 32 -19.27 19.92 8.53
C THR A 32 -18.07 19.33 7.79
N LEU A 33 -17.15 18.63 8.48
CA LEU A 33 -16.06 17.94 7.80
C LEU A 33 -16.53 16.68 7.08
N LEU A 34 -17.47 15.92 7.64
CA LEU A 34 -17.95 14.67 7.05
C LEU A 34 -18.83 14.90 5.82
N GLU A 35 -19.53 16.04 5.73
CA GLU A 35 -20.24 16.50 4.52
C GLU A 35 -19.30 16.64 3.31
N VAL A 36 -18.02 16.95 3.54
CA VAL A 36 -17.03 16.92 2.48
C VAL A 36 -16.69 15.47 2.14
N ARG A 37 -17.11 15.03 0.96
CA ARG A 37 -16.93 13.66 0.43
C ARG A 37 -15.53 13.09 0.69
N ARG A 38 -14.47 13.86 0.40
CA ARG A 38 -13.08 13.42 0.60
C ARG A 38 -12.78 13.14 2.07
N CYS A 39 -13.23 14.01 2.98
CA CYS A 39 -13.04 13.82 4.42
C CYS A 39 -13.84 12.63 4.96
N GLY A 40 -15.06 12.42 4.45
CA GLY A 40 -15.89 11.25 4.74
C GLY A 40 -15.20 9.95 4.34
N LEU A 41 -14.76 9.82 3.09
CA LEU A 41 -14.01 8.65 2.59
C LEU A 41 -12.72 8.40 3.38
N MET A 42 -12.03 9.48 3.73
CA MET A 42 -10.79 9.42 4.51
C MET A 42 -11.04 9.29 6.02
N SER A 43 -12.28 9.10 6.46
CA SER A 43 -12.63 8.97 7.87
C SER A 43 -12.11 7.66 8.47
N ARG A 44 -12.14 7.57 9.81
CA ARG A 44 -11.73 6.33 10.49
C ARG A 44 -12.69 5.20 10.18
N ARG A 45 -13.99 5.51 10.16
CA ARG A 45 -15.06 4.54 9.91
C ARG A 45 -14.94 3.94 8.50
N SER A 46 -14.79 4.78 7.48
CA SER A 46 -14.61 4.33 6.10
C SER A 46 -13.33 3.51 5.93
N PHE A 47 -12.22 3.94 6.54
CA PHE A 47 -10.99 3.14 6.51
C PHE A 47 -11.17 1.75 7.10
N GLU A 48 -11.68 1.67 8.33
CA GLU A 48 -11.77 0.40 9.07
C GLU A 48 -12.86 -0.54 8.53
N ARG A 49 -13.90 -0.03 7.86
CA ARG A 49 -15.00 -0.84 7.30
C ARG A 49 -14.83 -1.20 5.83
N GLU A 50 -14.20 -0.34 5.03
CA GLU A 50 -14.18 -0.50 3.57
C GLU A 50 -12.75 -0.63 3.03
N PHE A 51 -11.93 0.42 3.16
CA PHE A 51 -10.60 0.48 2.52
C PHE A 51 -9.68 -0.65 2.98
N VAL A 52 -9.75 -1.01 4.26
CA VAL A 52 -8.97 -2.13 4.81
C VAL A 52 -9.23 -3.44 4.07
N LEU A 53 -10.47 -3.67 3.64
CA LEU A 53 -10.88 -4.90 2.97
C LEU A 53 -10.47 -4.94 1.51
N TRP A 54 -10.04 -3.81 0.92
CA TRP A 54 -9.63 -3.76 -0.48
C TRP A 54 -8.44 -4.69 -0.72
N SER A 55 -8.60 -5.58 -1.70
CA SER A 55 -7.54 -6.45 -2.19
C SER A 55 -6.49 -5.65 -2.98
N MET A 56 -5.28 -6.18 -3.02
CA MET A 56 -4.21 -5.62 -3.84
C MET A 56 -4.59 -5.70 -5.33
N ARG A 57 -4.22 -4.68 -6.08
CA ARG A 57 -4.56 -4.53 -7.50
C ARG A 57 -3.30 -4.53 -8.36
N ASN A 58 -3.48 -4.85 -9.64
CA ASN A 58 -2.42 -4.78 -10.66
C ASN A 58 -1.17 -5.54 -10.22
N ILE A 59 -1.36 -6.79 -9.79
CA ILE A 59 -0.27 -7.64 -9.32
C ILE A 59 0.43 -8.21 -10.55
N TYR A 60 1.75 -8.01 -10.63
CA TYR A 60 2.60 -8.50 -11.70
C TYR A 60 3.79 -9.25 -11.13
N PHE A 61 4.01 -10.45 -11.65
CA PHE A 61 5.24 -11.21 -11.44
C PHE A 61 6.25 -10.83 -12.52
N PHE A 62 7.51 -10.69 -12.13
CA PHE A 62 8.62 -10.60 -13.07
C PHE A 62 9.92 -11.10 -12.44
N LYS A 63 10.88 -11.50 -13.28
CA LYS A 63 12.26 -11.76 -12.84
C LYS A 63 13.11 -10.54 -13.17
N SER A 64 14.00 -10.12 -12.28
CA SER A 64 14.98 -9.06 -12.57
C SER A 64 16.34 -9.48 -12.06
N LYS A 65 17.32 -9.57 -12.97
CA LYS A 65 18.64 -10.16 -12.70
C LYS A 65 18.53 -11.56 -12.08
N GLY A 66 17.67 -12.39 -12.66
CA GLY A 66 17.39 -13.76 -12.19
C GLY A 66 16.46 -13.85 -10.97
N ARG A 67 16.21 -12.75 -10.25
CA ARG A 67 15.46 -12.78 -9.00
C ARG A 67 13.97 -12.57 -9.17
N ALA A 68 13.18 -13.42 -8.56
CA ALA A 68 11.72 -13.37 -8.60
C ALA A 68 11.18 -12.17 -7.81
N GLN A 69 10.38 -11.32 -8.47
CA GLN A 69 9.79 -10.12 -7.89
C GLN A 69 8.29 -10.05 -8.17
N ILE A 70 7.59 -9.39 -7.26
CA ILE A 70 6.17 -9.06 -7.39
C ILE A 70 6.01 -7.55 -7.21
N GLN A 71 5.27 -6.92 -8.12
CA GLN A 71 4.86 -5.51 -8.01
C GLN A 71 3.34 -5.40 -8.02
N PHE A 72 2.80 -4.53 -7.17
CA PHE A 72 1.35 -4.31 -7.07
C PHE A 72 1.02 -2.92 -6.51
N LEU A 73 -0.27 -2.60 -6.51
CA LEU A 73 -0.85 -1.42 -5.88
C LEU A 73 -1.70 -1.81 -4.67
N ASP A 74 -1.35 -1.25 -3.51
CA ASP A 74 -2.17 -1.24 -2.30
C ASP A 74 -2.78 0.17 -2.11
N PRO A 75 -4.05 0.36 -2.50
CA PRO A 75 -4.73 1.65 -2.35
C PRO A 75 -4.97 2.08 -0.89
N ALA A 76 -4.95 1.15 0.07
CA ALA A 76 -5.19 1.43 1.48
C ALA A 76 -3.89 1.71 2.26
N LEU A 77 -2.72 1.35 1.72
CA LEU A 77 -1.42 1.54 2.38
C LEU A 77 -1.13 3.00 2.80
N PRO A 78 -1.33 4.03 1.96
CA PRO A 78 -1.07 5.42 2.35
C PRO A 78 -1.92 5.84 3.56
N LEU A 79 -3.20 5.46 3.56
CA LEU A 79 -4.14 5.78 4.62
C LEU A 79 -3.86 5.00 5.89
N ALA A 80 -3.49 3.72 5.77
CA ALA A 80 -3.10 2.87 6.89
C ALA A 80 -1.89 3.47 7.64
N GLY A 81 -0.83 3.78 6.91
CA GLY A 81 0.37 4.40 7.48
C GLY A 81 0.07 5.77 8.11
N ALA A 82 -0.74 6.61 7.45
CA ALA A 82 -1.13 7.91 8.01
C ALA A 82 -1.89 7.77 9.34
N ARG A 83 -2.65 6.68 9.50
CA ARG A 83 -3.40 6.34 10.70
C ARG A 83 -2.59 5.60 11.77
N GLY A 84 -1.31 5.34 11.52
CA GLY A 84 -0.41 4.67 12.44
C GLY A 84 -0.52 3.15 12.43
N PHE A 85 -1.08 2.56 11.38
CA PHE A 85 -1.03 1.11 11.19
C PHE A 85 0.28 0.73 10.47
N GLU A 86 0.87 -0.36 10.90
CA GLU A 86 1.94 -1.06 10.18
C GLU A 86 1.33 -2.13 9.28
N THR A 87 1.84 -2.26 8.06
CA THR A 87 1.31 -3.22 7.08
C THR A 87 2.30 -4.35 6.88
N ARG A 88 1.85 -5.58 7.08
CA ARG A 88 2.56 -6.81 6.72
C ARG A 88 1.82 -7.49 5.57
N TYR A 89 2.49 -7.65 4.44
CA TYR A 89 2.01 -8.47 3.35
C TYR A 89 2.35 -9.92 3.63
N LEU A 90 1.39 -10.81 3.38
CA LEU A 90 1.55 -12.25 3.46
C LEU A 90 1.28 -12.79 2.06
N TRP A 91 2.20 -13.59 1.54
CA TRP A 91 2.09 -14.12 0.18
C TRP A 91 2.39 -15.61 0.14
N ARG A 92 1.78 -16.30 -0.81
CA ARG A 92 1.89 -17.74 -1.04
C ARG A 92 1.90 -18.04 -2.53
N ILE A 93 2.64 -19.06 -2.91
CA ILE A 93 2.70 -19.61 -4.27
C ILE A 93 2.41 -21.10 -4.21
N TYR A 94 1.57 -21.56 -5.11
CA TYR A 94 1.20 -22.97 -5.23
C TYR A 94 0.80 -23.29 -6.68
N TYR A 95 0.78 -24.57 -7.02
CA TYR A 95 0.33 -25.03 -8.34
C TYR A 95 -1.16 -24.75 -8.55
N GLU A 96 -1.54 -24.44 -9.79
CA GLU A 96 -2.96 -24.40 -10.14
C GLU A 96 -3.63 -25.76 -9.84
N GLY A 97 -4.73 -25.74 -9.09
CA GLY A 97 -5.44 -26.95 -8.66
C GLY A 97 -4.88 -27.63 -7.39
N SER A 98 -3.75 -27.18 -6.87
CA SER A 98 -3.21 -27.66 -5.59
C SER A 98 -3.49 -26.68 -4.45
N ASN A 99 -3.64 -27.20 -3.23
CA ASN A 99 -3.69 -26.39 -2.00
C ASN A 99 -2.37 -26.43 -1.22
N VAL A 100 -1.37 -27.16 -1.71
CA VAL A 100 -0.06 -27.27 -1.05
C VAL A 100 0.79 -26.07 -1.43
N HIS A 101 1.20 -25.29 -0.42
CA HIS A 101 2.07 -24.13 -0.63
C HIS A 101 3.47 -24.61 -1.03
N MET A 102 3.93 -24.19 -2.20
CA MET A 102 5.31 -24.41 -2.64
C MET A 102 6.26 -23.40 -2.00
N ALA A 103 5.81 -22.16 -1.90
CA ALA A 103 6.56 -21.09 -1.27
C ALA A 103 5.61 -20.13 -0.57
N GLU A 104 6.06 -19.57 0.54
CA GLU A 104 5.35 -18.52 1.22
C GLU A 104 6.32 -17.54 1.86
N GLY A 105 5.83 -16.35 2.16
CA GLY A 105 6.67 -15.31 2.71
C GLY A 105 5.88 -14.14 3.25
N SER A 106 6.64 -13.20 3.82
CA SER A 106 6.05 -11.98 4.33
C SER A 106 6.94 -10.76 4.14
N TYR A 107 6.31 -9.62 3.85
CA TYR A 107 7.01 -8.37 3.63
C TYR A 107 6.40 -7.27 4.50
N HIS A 108 7.22 -6.66 5.35
CA HIS A 108 6.76 -5.66 6.31
C HIS A 108 7.07 -4.24 5.83
N VAL A 109 6.06 -3.37 5.90
CA VAL A 109 6.14 -1.97 5.52
C VAL A 109 5.80 -1.08 6.71
N LYS A 110 6.79 -0.29 7.12
CA LYS A 110 6.66 0.72 8.18
C LYS A 110 6.32 2.09 7.60
N GLY A 111 5.45 2.81 8.32
CA GLY A 111 5.13 4.21 8.06
C GLY A 111 4.26 4.47 6.83
N VAL A 112 4.28 5.71 6.36
CA VAL A 112 3.49 6.17 5.20
C VAL A 112 4.24 5.87 3.90
N ARG A 113 3.57 5.24 2.93
CA ARG A 113 4.07 4.96 1.58
C ARG A 113 3.02 5.29 0.53
N SER A 114 3.42 5.41 -0.74
CA SER A 114 2.56 5.82 -1.87
C SER A 114 1.55 4.77 -2.34
N GLY A 115 1.63 3.53 -1.84
CA GLY A 115 0.74 2.42 -2.24
C GLY A 115 1.30 1.54 -3.35
N SER A 116 2.31 1.99 -4.10
CA SER A 116 3.06 1.12 -5.00
C SER A 116 4.08 0.31 -4.21
N VAL A 117 3.99 -1.02 -4.28
CA VAL A 117 4.83 -1.93 -3.51
C VAL A 117 5.52 -2.90 -4.46
N LYS A 118 6.80 -3.13 -4.19
CA LYS A 118 7.62 -4.14 -4.85
C LYS A 118 8.23 -5.05 -3.80
N ILE A 119 8.07 -6.35 -3.97
CA ILE A 119 8.57 -7.39 -3.07
C ILE A 119 9.57 -8.24 -3.86
N ASP A 120 10.76 -8.41 -3.29
CA ASP A 120 11.73 -9.43 -3.70
C ASP A 120 11.32 -10.72 -2.98
N LEU A 121 10.87 -11.72 -3.75
CA LEU A 121 10.28 -12.93 -3.19
C LEU A 121 11.34 -13.79 -2.50
N GLU A 122 12.56 -13.87 -3.03
CA GLU A 122 13.66 -14.61 -2.40
C GLU A 122 14.01 -14.05 -1.03
N LYS A 123 14.04 -12.72 -0.89
CA LYS A 123 14.37 -12.06 0.38
C LYS A 123 13.25 -12.12 1.42
N SER A 124 12.01 -12.36 0.99
CA SER A 124 10.84 -12.36 1.87
C SER A 124 10.26 -13.75 2.10
N ALA A 125 10.80 -14.77 1.44
CA ALA A 125 10.39 -16.15 1.57
C ALA A 125 10.78 -16.73 2.94
N VAL A 126 9.97 -17.68 3.39
CA VAL A 126 10.35 -18.61 4.46
C VAL A 126 11.07 -19.77 3.78
N GLY A 127 12.38 -19.88 3.96
CA GLY A 127 13.21 -20.90 3.32
C GLY A 127 13.67 -20.53 1.90
N THR A 128 14.02 -21.55 1.12
CA THR A 128 14.51 -21.40 -0.26
C THR A 128 13.36 -21.30 -1.26
N LEU A 129 13.43 -20.30 -2.14
CA LEU A 129 12.44 -20.10 -3.21
C LEU A 129 12.90 -20.77 -4.51
N ASN A 130 12.27 -21.89 -4.85
CA ASN A 130 12.49 -22.58 -6.12
C ASN A 130 11.16 -22.62 -6.89
N LEU A 131 11.06 -21.84 -7.97
CA LEU A 131 9.84 -21.76 -8.78
C LEU A 131 10.05 -22.48 -10.12
N PRO A 132 9.16 -23.42 -10.50
CA PRO A 132 9.25 -24.13 -11.77
C PRO A 132 8.98 -23.19 -12.94
N SER A 133 9.57 -23.51 -14.10
CA SER A 133 9.30 -22.82 -15.36
C SER A 133 8.37 -23.68 -16.22
N GLY A 134 7.49 -23.04 -16.99
CA GLY A 134 6.53 -23.70 -17.87
C GLY A 134 5.22 -24.14 -17.20
N GLU A 135 5.18 -24.24 -15.87
CA GLU A 135 3.99 -24.69 -15.14
C GLU A 135 3.12 -23.51 -14.66
N PRO A 136 1.78 -23.65 -14.67
CA PRO A 136 0.87 -22.63 -14.15
C PRO A 136 0.90 -22.58 -12.63
N LEU A 137 1.21 -21.39 -12.10
CA LEU A 137 1.29 -21.09 -10.68
C LEU A 137 0.21 -20.07 -10.29
N ILE A 138 -0.26 -20.17 -9.05
CA ILE A 138 -1.11 -19.18 -8.42
C ILE A 138 -0.30 -18.43 -7.38
N PHE A 139 -0.32 -17.11 -7.46
CA PHE A 139 0.20 -16.22 -6.42
C PHE A 139 -0.97 -15.64 -5.64
N GLU A 140 -0.99 -15.89 -4.34
CA GLU A 140 -1.97 -15.36 -3.39
C GLU A 140 -1.32 -14.30 -2.49
N LEU A 141 -1.97 -13.15 -2.32
CA LEU A 141 -1.44 -12.01 -1.58
C LEU A 141 -2.50 -11.35 -0.70
N GLY A 142 -2.16 -11.18 0.58
CA GLY A 142 -2.98 -10.51 1.58
C GLY A 142 -2.19 -9.46 2.33
N ALA A 143 -2.91 -8.51 2.93
CA ALA A 143 -2.34 -7.44 3.73
C ALA A 143 -2.93 -7.49 5.13
N GLN A 144 -2.06 -7.50 6.12
CA GLN A 144 -2.41 -7.43 7.51
C GLN A 144 -1.93 -6.11 8.08
N ARG A 145 -2.86 -5.35 8.66
CA ARG A 145 -2.61 -4.01 9.17
C ARG A 145 -2.80 -4.02 10.68
N VAL A 146 -1.74 -3.70 11.41
CA VAL A 146 -1.72 -3.74 12.88
C VAL A 146 -1.41 -2.35 13.41
N HIS A 147 -2.25 -1.83 14.30
CA HIS A 147 -1.93 -0.61 15.02
C HIS A 147 -1.11 -0.95 16.28
N PRO A 148 0.17 -0.58 16.37
CA PRO A 148 1.07 -1.07 17.42
C PRO A 148 0.62 -0.67 18.83
N GLN A 149 0.05 0.53 18.99
CA GLN A 149 -0.41 1.01 20.32
C GLN A 149 -1.83 0.58 20.70
N LYS A 150 -2.67 0.21 19.71
CA LYS A 150 -4.10 -0.09 19.94
C LYS A 150 -4.41 -1.56 19.76
N PHE A 151 -3.41 -2.35 19.35
CA PHE A 151 -3.49 -3.77 19.04
C PHE A 151 -4.63 -4.15 18.07
N LYS A 152 -5.15 -3.18 17.31
CA LYS A 152 -6.21 -3.41 16.34
C LYS A 152 -5.61 -4.03 15.08
N ARG A 153 -6.10 -5.23 14.74
CA ARG A 153 -5.69 -6.01 13.57
C ARG A 153 -6.77 -6.00 12.51
N LEU A 154 -6.37 -5.74 11.28
CA LEU A 154 -7.26 -5.48 10.15
C LEU A 154 -6.69 -6.15 8.90
N ASN A 155 -7.42 -7.11 8.32
CA ASN A 155 -6.96 -7.89 7.17
C ASN A 155 -7.67 -7.45 5.89
N SER A 156 -6.95 -7.45 4.77
CA SER A 156 -7.55 -7.28 3.45
C SER A 156 -8.21 -8.56 2.96
N LYS A 157 -9.06 -8.44 1.93
CA LYS A 157 -9.37 -9.59 1.08
C LYS A 157 -8.08 -10.08 0.40
N MET A 158 -8.00 -11.39 0.18
CA MET A 158 -6.90 -11.99 -0.57
C MET A 158 -7.05 -11.64 -2.05
N ALA A 159 -5.94 -11.28 -2.69
CA ALA A 159 -5.84 -11.16 -4.13
C ALA A 159 -5.15 -12.41 -4.68
N LYS A 160 -5.60 -12.90 -5.83
CA LYS A 160 -4.97 -14.03 -6.53
C LYS A 160 -4.68 -13.65 -7.96
N ILE A 161 -3.52 -14.05 -8.47
CA ILE A 161 -3.22 -14.05 -9.90
C ILE A 161 -2.72 -15.43 -10.31
N LYS A 162 -3.00 -15.80 -11.55
CA LYS A 162 -2.38 -16.93 -12.24
C LYS A 162 -1.23 -16.40 -13.08
N PHE A 163 -0.10 -17.09 -13.08
CA PHE A 163 1.06 -16.74 -13.90
C PHE A 163 1.83 -18.00 -14.30
N VAL A 164 2.59 -17.89 -15.40
CA VAL A 164 3.50 -18.92 -15.89
C VAL A 164 4.87 -18.26 -16.04
N ILE A 165 5.92 -18.96 -15.61
CA ILE A 165 7.30 -18.48 -15.80
C ILE A 165 7.83 -19.12 -17.08
N HIS A 166 8.00 -18.32 -18.15
CA HIS A 166 8.61 -18.84 -19.37
C HIS A 166 10.11 -19.14 -19.17
N PRO A 167 10.65 -20.21 -19.77
CA PRO A 167 12.08 -20.49 -19.76
C PRO A 167 12.90 -19.29 -20.25
N GLY A 168 14.01 -18.97 -19.57
CA GLY A 168 14.86 -17.84 -19.91
C GLY A 168 14.27 -16.44 -19.64
N PHE A 169 13.04 -16.33 -19.10
CA PHE A 169 12.42 -15.04 -18.85
C PHE A 169 13.15 -14.24 -17.76
N ASN A 170 13.65 -13.07 -18.15
CA ASN A 170 14.23 -12.08 -17.26
C ASN A 170 13.88 -10.69 -17.78
N TYR A 171 13.32 -9.84 -16.93
CA TYR A 171 12.90 -8.48 -17.25
C TYR A 171 13.90 -7.48 -16.66
N ASP A 172 14.60 -6.79 -17.55
CA ASP A 172 15.40 -5.63 -17.19
C ASP A 172 14.54 -4.38 -17.27
N SER A 173 14.09 -3.91 -16.11
CA SER A 173 13.33 -2.67 -16.03
C SER A 173 14.18 -1.50 -16.58
N PRO A 174 13.63 -0.64 -17.45
CA PRO A 174 14.31 0.59 -17.85
C PRO A 174 14.75 1.39 -16.61
N ARG A 175 15.86 2.12 -16.71
CA ARG A 175 16.32 3.00 -15.62
C ARG A 175 15.16 3.88 -15.16
N SER A 176 14.89 3.91 -13.85
CA SER A 176 13.78 4.68 -13.30
C SER A 176 13.84 6.12 -13.80
N PRO A 177 12.79 6.64 -14.46
CA PRO A 177 12.80 8.01 -14.94
C PRO A 177 12.98 8.94 -13.73
N ARG A 178 13.96 9.86 -13.83
CA ARG A 178 14.13 10.92 -12.83
C ARG A 178 13.00 11.93 -13.02
N ILE A 179 11.82 11.65 -12.46
CA ILE A 179 10.71 12.61 -12.44
C ILE A 179 11.13 13.78 -11.54
N LYS A 180 11.56 14.89 -12.14
CA LYS A 180 11.73 16.17 -11.45
C LYS A 180 10.40 16.91 -11.49
N VAL A 181 9.80 17.12 -10.33
CA VAL A 181 8.69 18.08 -10.20
C VAL A 181 9.32 19.47 -10.20
N VAL A 182 9.25 20.16 -11.33
CA VAL A 182 9.58 21.59 -11.42
C VAL A 182 8.32 22.35 -11.04
N TYR A 183 8.31 22.94 -9.86
CA TYR A 183 7.27 23.93 -9.54
C TYR A 183 7.59 25.19 -10.35
N PRO A 184 6.60 25.82 -11.01
CA PRO A 184 6.84 27.13 -11.59
C PRO A 184 7.23 28.06 -10.44
N ASP A 185 8.43 28.64 -10.53
CA ASP A 185 8.89 29.69 -9.61
C ASP A 185 7.94 30.87 -9.72
N ARG A 186 6.90 30.89 -8.87
CA ARG A 186 6.03 32.06 -8.80
C ARG A 186 6.78 33.18 -8.07
N PRO A 187 6.74 34.42 -8.57
CA PRO A 187 7.40 35.57 -7.95
C PRO A 187 7.05 35.72 -6.46
N GLU A 188 5.84 35.31 -6.08
CA GLU A 188 5.28 35.34 -4.72
C GLU A 188 6.09 34.54 -3.68
N PHE A 189 6.88 33.55 -4.10
CA PHE A 189 7.71 32.74 -3.17
C PHE A 189 9.10 33.32 -2.94
N LYS A 190 9.53 34.34 -3.71
CA LYS A 190 10.82 35.02 -3.52
C LYS A 190 10.81 35.97 -2.33
N SER A 191 9.64 36.47 -1.91
CA SER A 191 9.49 37.38 -0.77
C SER A 191 9.46 36.69 0.60
N LEU A 192 9.57 35.35 0.63
CA LEU A 192 9.59 34.55 1.85
C LEU A 192 11.01 34.12 2.28
N LYS A 193 12.06 34.70 1.66
CA LYS A 193 13.47 34.51 2.05
C LYS A 193 13.98 35.67 2.88
#